data_AF-A0A812MF41-F1
#
_entry.id   AF-A0A812MF41-F1
#
_cell.length_a   1.000
_cell.length_b   1.000
_cell.length_c   1.000
_cell.angle_alpha   90.00
_cell.angle_beta   90.00
_cell.angle_gamma   90.00
#
_symmetry.space_group_name_H-M   'P 1'
#
loop_
_entity.id
_entity.type
_entity.pdbx_description
1 polymer ?
#
loop_
_entity_poly.entity_id
_entity_poly.type
_entity_poly.pdbx_seq_one_letter_code
_entity_poly.pdbx_strand_id
1 'polypeptide(L)'
;MENPSQLAAHSATRNLFFGDRGNNRLRAIFGSLGPQPQVQQFYCTNGLPCTLKVQGNGFSEKDHLAFSRDYFTEPVVCGSARLEDQFPQVYNLAVWSRLFLYKEFDLGKLSVPIVGQFIVCYCIGNVGKECDVPEDYEFKAGRLHVVGPNAGSTIYALAGVPFDIALFGAAFRLTDRIRLILRNETCGAGGSTPVNDVLPFLRAWRKLRAVSRLSHAEAQAALIQLGSDLALETAVLETIRRIRHPGLHEPTSNFARQDPRNDILSPSVVASRLARSDEVSRMHLLETLAKLLPREITAHAATLQAQIQDDSAWIRAAALKAFLQLDVSIQAQSAAVLAQRLPEMLFPVEGDLLIDAALSALTASDGAEKEALTNAIACLFQRFPAPETKESPKKDSKDPKDEHAEHIRRSVMTRVMKKLNHTDHMLPFVGSVVTAMRDPLPSLRSKALYLLGEIDKKHLEPHVPVLVSAFPGFCGTDLALLGKEIARHPARAYCHASVLQTATSLMNADVPMNKNEYGLQLIQLVTDTDAGCRLLESTPTAIEAVKQVTLRFCSGHKLHKLAAKLITKVEGQRSTKRPRRASTSPRVVEMLGSK
;
A
#
# COMPACT_ATOMS: atom_id res chain seq x y z
N MET A 1 23.29 -50.01 -22.12
CA MET A 1 22.65 -50.08 -23.45
C MET A 1 23.55 -50.94 -24.32
N GLU A 2 23.07 -52.09 -24.81
CA GLU A 2 23.87 -53.04 -25.61
C GLU A 2 24.03 -52.63 -27.09
N ASN A 3 23.37 -51.55 -27.51
CA ASN A 3 23.44 -51.04 -28.89
C ASN A 3 23.81 -49.54 -28.91
N PRO A 4 25.05 -49.16 -29.29
CA PRO A 4 25.53 -47.78 -29.24
C PRO A 4 24.93 -46.86 -30.34
N SER A 5 23.94 -47.35 -31.09
CA SER A 5 23.23 -46.63 -32.14
C SER A 5 21.93 -45.97 -31.64
N GLN A 6 21.60 -46.12 -30.36
CA GLN A 6 20.30 -45.70 -29.84
C GLN A 6 20.38 -44.29 -29.23
N LEU A 7 19.56 -43.41 -29.78
CA LEU A 7 19.25 -42.11 -29.20
C LEU A 7 18.40 -42.35 -27.94
N ALA A 8 18.86 -41.85 -26.80
CA ALA A 8 18.16 -42.00 -25.53
C ALA A 8 17.69 -40.62 -25.04
N ALA A 9 16.39 -40.46 -24.80
CA ALA A 9 15.87 -39.27 -24.16
C ALA A 9 15.73 -39.53 -22.65
N HIS A 10 16.32 -38.68 -21.83
CA HIS A 10 16.11 -38.74 -20.39
C HIS A 10 14.82 -37.99 -20.02
N SER A 11 13.81 -38.70 -19.53
CA SER A 11 12.46 -38.17 -19.33
C SER A 11 12.40 -36.94 -18.42
N ALA A 12 13.20 -36.89 -17.35
CA ALA A 12 13.18 -35.79 -16.40
C ALA A 12 13.85 -34.49 -16.92
N THR A 13 15.01 -34.61 -17.56
CA THR A 13 15.80 -33.45 -18.02
C THR A 13 15.46 -33.04 -19.45
N ARG A 14 14.74 -33.90 -20.19
CA ARG A 14 14.49 -33.82 -21.62
C ARG A 14 15.77 -33.76 -22.47
N ASN A 15 16.89 -34.19 -21.89
CA ASN A 15 18.16 -34.25 -22.60
C ASN A 15 18.16 -35.45 -23.54
N LEU A 16 18.67 -35.22 -24.76
CA LEU A 16 18.87 -36.26 -25.77
C LEU A 16 20.33 -36.70 -25.73
N PHE A 17 20.56 -37.97 -25.44
CA PHE A 17 21.88 -38.59 -25.39
C PHE A 17 22.09 -39.51 -26.58
N PHE A 18 23.31 -39.55 -27.10
CA PHE A 18 23.77 -40.60 -28.00
C PHE A 18 25.03 -41.25 -27.43
N GLY A 19 25.19 -42.55 -27.69
CA GLY A 19 26.43 -43.25 -27.39
C GLY A 19 27.53 -42.81 -28.35
N ASP A 20 28.62 -42.26 -27.82
CA ASP A 20 29.86 -42.08 -28.57
C ASP A 20 30.58 -43.43 -28.65
N ARG A 21 30.54 -44.04 -29.85
CA ARG A 21 31.15 -45.36 -30.13
C ARG A 21 32.65 -45.41 -29.86
N GLY A 22 33.35 -44.27 -29.87
CA GLY A 22 34.81 -44.24 -29.73
C GLY A 22 35.32 -44.34 -28.30
N ASN A 23 34.49 -44.04 -27.29
CA ASN A 23 34.97 -43.90 -25.90
C ASN A 23 33.98 -44.37 -24.82
N ASN A 24 32.88 -45.02 -25.21
CA ASN A 24 31.81 -45.46 -24.28
C ASN A 24 31.23 -44.31 -23.42
N ARG A 25 31.24 -43.06 -23.92
CA ARG A 25 30.61 -41.92 -23.24
C ARG A 25 29.26 -41.61 -23.86
N LEU A 26 28.30 -41.20 -23.04
CA LEU A 26 27.08 -40.57 -23.52
C LEU A 26 27.36 -39.10 -23.77
N ARG A 27 27.03 -38.61 -24.96
CA ARG A 27 27.07 -37.18 -25.28
C ARG A 27 25.64 -36.66 -25.37
N ALA A 28 25.37 -35.52 -24.73
CA ALA A 28 24.11 -34.82 -24.89
C ALA A 28 24.13 -34.03 -26.21
N ILE A 29 23.14 -34.21 -27.08
CA ILE A 29 22.96 -33.44 -28.33
C ILE A 29 22.22 -32.14 -28.05
N PHE A 30 21.17 -32.23 -27.22
CA PHE A 30 20.37 -31.10 -26.77
C PHE A 30 20.19 -31.23 -25.27
N GLY A 31 20.59 -30.18 -24.55
CA GLY A 31 20.27 -30.02 -23.14
C GLY A 31 19.97 -28.55 -22.87
N SER A 32 19.00 -28.27 -22.01
CA SER A 32 18.82 -26.90 -21.53
C SER A 32 19.98 -26.56 -20.59
N LEU A 33 20.63 -25.44 -20.85
CA LEU A 33 21.65 -24.89 -19.96
C LEU A 33 20.95 -24.19 -18.78
N GLY A 34 21.57 -24.25 -17.61
CA GLY A 34 21.10 -23.63 -16.38
C GLY A 34 20.44 -24.59 -15.39
N PRO A 35 19.76 -24.02 -14.37
CA PRO A 35 19.17 -24.75 -13.26
C PRO A 35 18.10 -25.77 -13.68
N GLN A 36 18.19 -26.98 -13.14
CA GLN A 36 17.18 -28.04 -13.26
C GLN A 36 17.06 -28.83 -11.94
N PRO A 37 15.84 -29.17 -11.50
CA PRO A 37 14.54 -28.77 -12.05
C PRO A 37 14.29 -27.26 -11.87
N GLN A 38 13.31 -26.69 -12.60
CA GLN A 38 13.00 -25.25 -12.59
C GLN A 38 12.56 -24.69 -11.22
N VAL A 39 12.28 -25.56 -10.24
CA VAL A 39 11.88 -25.13 -8.89
C VAL A 39 12.61 -25.97 -7.85
N GLN A 40 13.80 -25.51 -7.46
CA GLN A 40 14.53 -26.05 -6.32
C GLN A 40 14.10 -25.35 -5.02
N GLN A 41 14.28 -26.00 -3.87
CA GLN A 41 13.98 -25.43 -2.55
C GLN A 41 15.27 -25.34 -1.75
N PHE A 42 15.56 -24.17 -1.20
CA PHE A 42 16.73 -23.92 -0.39
C PHE A 42 16.32 -23.40 0.99
N TYR A 43 17.13 -23.70 2.00
CA TYR A 43 16.89 -23.25 3.37
C TYR A 43 18.17 -22.64 3.94
N CYS A 44 18.10 -21.38 4.34
CA CYS A 44 19.17 -20.68 5.04
C CYS A 44 18.66 -20.20 6.40
N THR A 45 19.55 -20.11 7.39
CA THR A 45 19.23 -19.45 8.67
C THR A 45 19.90 -18.08 8.69
N ASN A 46 19.13 -17.04 8.99
CA ASN A 46 19.64 -15.68 9.09
C ASN A 46 20.73 -15.60 10.17
N GLY A 47 21.86 -14.98 9.85
CA GLY A 47 23.04 -14.88 10.70
C GLY A 47 23.98 -16.08 10.64
N LEU A 48 23.72 -17.12 9.84
CA LEU A 48 24.63 -18.26 9.65
C LEU A 48 25.19 -18.32 8.22
N PRO A 49 26.37 -18.92 8.01
CA PRO A 49 26.88 -19.24 6.68
C PRO A 49 25.86 -20.07 5.89
N CYS A 50 25.62 -19.73 4.62
CA CYS A 50 24.70 -20.47 3.76
C CYS A 50 25.27 -20.67 2.36
N THR A 51 25.23 -21.91 1.87
CA THR A 51 25.66 -22.26 0.52
C THR A 51 24.50 -22.91 -0.25
N LEU A 52 24.15 -22.36 -1.41
CA LEU A 52 23.10 -22.90 -2.27
C LEU A 52 23.69 -23.89 -3.26
N LYS A 53 23.23 -25.14 -3.26
CA LYS A 53 23.60 -26.14 -4.27
C LYS A 53 22.56 -26.16 -5.38
N VAL A 54 22.79 -25.38 -6.43
CA VAL A 54 21.87 -25.29 -7.57
C VAL A 54 22.17 -26.42 -8.54
N GLN A 55 21.25 -27.37 -8.66
CA GLN A 55 21.31 -28.47 -9.63
C GLN A 55 20.99 -27.94 -11.02
N GLY A 56 21.61 -28.50 -12.05
CA GLY A 56 21.48 -28.06 -13.44
C GLY A 56 22.64 -28.50 -14.31
N ASN A 57 22.66 -28.02 -15.56
CA ASN A 57 23.70 -28.35 -16.53
C ASN A 57 24.31 -27.08 -17.13
N GLY A 58 25.55 -27.15 -17.58
CA GLY A 58 26.15 -26.05 -18.35
C GLY A 58 26.41 -24.79 -17.54
N PHE A 59 26.62 -24.94 -16.24
CA PHE A 59 27.05 -23.81 -15.41
C PHE A 59 28.46 -23.37 -15.77
N SER A 60 28.69 -22.07 -15.73
CA SER A 60 29.95 -21.37 -15.93
C SER A 60 30.34 -20.58 -14.69
N GLU A 61 31.60 -20.15 -14.60
CA GLU A 61 32.05 -19.26 -13.51
C GLU A 61 31.30 -17.92 -13.52
N LYS A 62 30.88 -17.45 -14.71
CA LYS A 62 30.18 -16.18 -14.90
C LYS A 62 28.68 -16.23 -14.60
N ASP A 63 28.13 -17.36 -14.16
CA ASP A 63 26.71 -17.38 -13.82
C ASP A 63 26.46 -16.80 -12.43
N HIS A 64 25.41 -16.01 -12.30
CA HIS A 64 25.05 -15.29 -11.09
C HIS A 64 23.65 -15.67 -10.59
N LEU A 65 23.43 -15.48 -9.30
CA LEU A 65 22.12 -15.55 -8.67
C LEU A 65 21.69 -14.18 -8.17
N ALA A 66 20.40 -13.90 -8.32
CA ALA A 66 19.75 -12.78 -7.68
C ALA A 66 18.52 -13.26 -6.90
N PHE A 67 18.07 -12.44 -5.97
CA PHE A 67 16.96 -12.77 -5.08
C PHE A 67 15.89 -11.70 -5.19
N SER A 68 14.63 -12.13 -5.21
CA SER A 68 13.49 -11.23 -5.11
C SER A 68 12.47 -11.81 -4.15
N ARG A 69 11.84 -10.97 -3.35
CA ARG A 69 10.94 -11.44 -2.28
C ARG A 69 9.61 -11.90 -2.87
N ASP A 70 9.13 -13.06 -2.43
CA ASP A 70 7.81 -13.57 -2.84
C ASP A 70 6.72 -12.82 -2.04
N TYR A 71 6.23 -11.70 -2.59
CA TYR A 71 5.11 -10.97 -2.00
C TYR A 71 3.79 -11.65 -2.37
N PHE A 72 2.91 -11.83 -1.40
CA PHE A 72 1.58 -12.46 -1.63
C PHE A 72 0.69 -11.69 -2.61
N THR A 73 0.95 -10.40 -2.84
CA THR A 73 0.07 -9.53 -3.62
C THR A 73 0.29 -9.64 -5.12
N GLU A 74 1.51 -9.91 -5.57
CA GLU A 74 1.85 -9.99 -7.00
C GLU A 74 2.92 -11.07 -7.21
N PRO A 75 2.70 -12.04 -8.11
CA PRO A 75 3.70 -13.06 -8.39
C PRO A 75 4.93 -12.40 -9.00
N VAL A 76 6.04 -12.47 -8.27
CA VAL A 76 7.33 -11.98 -8.76
C VAL A 76 7.82 -12.86 -9.90
N VAL A 77 8.21 -12.21 -10.99
CA VAL A 77 8.79 -12.85 -12.18
C VAL A 77 10.27 -12.47 -12.26
N CYS A 78 11.12 -13.47 -12.48
CA CYS A 78 12.54 -13.28 -12.76
C CYS A 78 12.73 -12.46 -14.04
N GLY A 79 13.73 -11.58 -14.08
CA GLY A 79 13.93 -10.61 -15.17
C GLY A 79 13.09 -9.32 -15.03
N SER A 80 12.57 -9.03 -13.84
CA SER A 80 11.92 -7.75 -13.54
C SER A 80 12.81 -6.85 -12.68
N ALA A 81 12.59 -5.54 -12.76
CA ALA A 81 13.41 -4.49 -12.11
C ALA A 81 13.48 -4.52 -10.56
N ARG A 82 12.93 -5.55 -9.89
CA ARG A 82 12.86 -5.65 -8.42
C ARG A 82 13.71 -6.81 -7.91
N LEU A 83 14.99 -6.54 -7.69
CA LEU A 83 15.90 -7.43 -6.95
C LEU A 83 16.19 -6.85 -5.56
N GLU A 84 16.42 -7.74 -4.59
CA GLU A 84 16.81 -7.39 -3.23
C GLU A 84 18.32 -7.13 -3.18
N ASP A 85 18.71 -5.87 -2.98
CA ASP A 85 20.09 -5.39 -2.87
C ASP A 85 20.80 -5.84 -1.57
N GLN A 86 20.02 -6.31 -0.59
CA GLN A 86 20.50 -6.75 0.72
C GLN A 86 21.11 -8.14 0.71
N PHE A 87 20.88 -8.94 -0.33
CA PHE A 87 21.66 -10.16 -0.51
C PHE A 87 23.04 -9.75 -0.98
N PRO A 88 24.13 -10.29 -0.38
CA PRO A 88 25.45 -10.11 -0.96
C PRO A 88 25.34 -10.57 -2.40
N GLN A 89 25.58 -9.67 -3.35
CA GLN A 89 25.63 -10.06 -4.74
C GLN A 89 26.77 -11.08 -4.84
N VAL A 90 26.40 -12.35 -4.98
CA VAL A 90 27.36 -13.45 -4.94
C VAL A 90 28.03 -13.48 -6.29
N TYR A 91 29.04 -12.63 -6.43
CA TYR A 91 29.68 -12.45 -7.71
C TYR A 91 30.63 -13.59 -8.04
N ASN A 92 31.39 -14.20 -7.13
CA ASN A 92 32.60 -14.91 -7.62
C ASN A 92 33.16 -16.07 -6.78
N LEU A 93 32.38 -16.84 -6.03
CA LEU A 93 32.91 -18.03 -5.35
C LEU A 93 32.14 -19.29 -5.70
N ALA A 94 32.00 -19.52 -7.00
CA ALA A 94 31.61 -20.81 -7.51
C ALA A 94 32.77 -21.80 -7.37
N VAL A 95 32.71 -22.64 -6.34
CA VAL A 95 33.60 -23.80 -6.30
C VAL A 95 33.12 -24.79 -7.36
N TRP A 96 33.97 -25.06 -8.35
CA TRP A 96 33.67 -26.08 -9.36
C TRP A 96 33.40 -27.42 -8.68
N SER A 97 32.15 -27.87 -8.75
CA SER A 97 31.87 -29.28 -8.53
C SER A 97 32.49 -30.06 -9.68
N ARG A 98 33.29 -31.09 -9.36
CA ARG A 98 33.82 -32.03 -10.37
C ARG A 98 32.69 -32.74 -11.15
N LEU A 99 31.47 -32.68 -10.62
CA LEU A 99 30.27 -33.21 -11.23
C LEU A 99 29.52 -32.02 -11.85
N PHE A 100 29.43 -31.99 -13.18
CA PHE A 100 28.69 -31.00 -13.98
C PHE A 100 27.17 -30.91 -13.69
N LEU A 101 26.70 -31.53 -12.60
CA LEU A 101 25.30 -31.69 -12.22
C LEU A 101 24.79 -30.59 -11.28
N TYR A 102 25.69 -29.86 -10.62
CA TYR A 102 25.32 -28.76 -9.73
C TYR A 102 26.45 -27.73 -9.60
N LYS A 103 26.08 -26.50 -9.26
CA LYS A 103 27.00 -25.41 -8.89
C LYS A 103 26.67 -24.96 -7.47
N GLU A 104 27.72 -24.74 -6.67
CA GLU A 104 27.57 -24.20 -5.32
C GLU A 104 27.74 -22.68 -5.34
N PHE A 105 26.83 -21.96 -4.69
CA PHE A 105 26.86 -20.52 -4.52
C PHE A 105 26.94 -20.21 -3.03
N ASP A 106 28.11 -19.77 -2.57
CA ASP A 106 28.31 -19.40 -1.18
C ASP A 106 27.79 -17.99 -0.92
N LEU A 107 26.71 -17.87 -0.13
CA LEU A 107 26.14 -16.60 0.30
C LEU A 107 26.90 -16.03 1.51
N GLY A 108 27.88 -16.75 2.05
CA GLY A 108 28.54 -16.41 3.29
C GLY A 108 27.55 -16.33 4.46
N LYS A 109 27.87 -15.54 5.48
CA LYS A 109 26.99 -15.29 6.62
C LYS A 109 25.84 -14.40 6.19
N LEU A 110 24.68 -15.02 5.94
CA LEU A 110 23.50 -14.32 5.46
C LEU A 110 23.00 -13.33 6.52
N SER A 111 22.76 -12.07 6.17
CA SER A 111 22.27 -11.05 7.11
C SER A 111 21.19 -10.20 6.46
N VAL A 112 20.02 -10.78 6.26
CA VAL A 112 18.87 -10.07 5.68
C VAL A 112 18.04 -9.41 6.79
N PRO A 113 17.56 -8.17 6.60
CA PRO A 113 16.74 -7.49 7.60
C PRO A 113 15.37 -8.14 7.75
N ILE A 114 14.82 -8.72 6.69
CA ILE A 114 13.54 -9.43 6.76
C ILE A 114 13.76 -10.85 6.27
N VAL A 115 13.36 -11.82 7.07
CA VAL A 115 13.39 -13.24 6.70
C VAL A 115 12.08 -13.63 6.02
N GLY A 116 12.07 -14.76 5.30
CA GLY A 116 10.90 -15.21 4.57
C GLY A 116 11.25 -16.02 3.32
N GLN A 117 10.32 -15.99 2.35
CA GLN A 117 10.48 -16.69 1.08
C GLN A 117 10.99 -15.74 0.00
N PHE A 118 12.02 -16.18 -0.71
CA PHE A 118 12.63 -15.47 -1.82
C PHE A 118 12.61 -16.36 -3.05
N ILE A 119 12.34 -15.76 -4.21
CA ILE A 119 12.56 -16.37 -5.51
C ILE A 119 14.05 -16.22 -5.84
N VAL A 120 14.67 -17.34 -6.20
CA VAL A 120 16.05 -17.35 -6.69
C VAL A 120 16.00 -17.24 -8.21
N CYS A 121 16.47 -16.11 -8.73
CA CYS A 121 16.61 -15.84 -10.16
C CYS A 121 18.06 -16.04 -10.59
N TYR A 122 18.25 -16.41 -11.85
CA TYR A 122 19.52 -16.88 -12.38
C TYR A 122 19.82 -16.23 -13.72
N CYS A 123 21.06 -15.81 -13.88
CA CYS A 123 21.60 -15.21 -15.11
C CYS A 123 22.78 -16.05 -15.62
N ILE A 124 22.80 -16.31 -16.93
CA ILE A 124 23.88 -17.06 -17.60
C ILE A 124 24.90 -16.05 -18.14
N GLY A 125 26.05 -15.90 -17.48
CA GLY A 125 27.03 -14.88 -17.90
C GLY A 125 27.90 -15.25 -19.11
N ASN A 126 27.76 -16.46 -19.64
CA ASN A 126 28.60 -16.94 -20.75
C ASN A 126 28.01 -16.69 -22.16
N VAL A 127 26.83 -16.11 -22.29
CA VAL A 127 26.14 -15.88 -23.59
C VAL A 127 26.33 -14.46 -24.15
N GLY A 128 27.36 -13.74 -23.69
CA GLY A 128 27.64 -12.38 -24.15
C GLY A 128 26.69 -11.32 -23.58
N LYS A 129 25.84 -11.70 -22.61
CA LYS A 129 25.15 -10.78 -21.70
C LYS A 129 25.91 -10.79 -20.37
N GLU A 130 26.18 -9.61 -19.84
CA GLU A 130 26.64 -9.44 -18.46
C GLU A 130 25.42 -9.60 -17.53
N CYS A 131 25.65 -9.89 -16.24
CA CYS A 131 24.58 -10.11 -15.27
C CYS A 131 24.44 -8.88 -14.36
N ASP A 132 24.37 -7.72 -15.00
CA ASP A 132 24.56 -6.43 -14.36
C ASP A 132 23.23 -5.76 -14.00
N VAL A 133 22.18 -6.05 -14.77
CA VAL A 133 20.85 -5.48 -14.52
C VAL A 133 19.85 -6.56 -14.09
N PRO A 134 18.83 -6.20 -13.29
CA PRO A 134 17.76 -7.12 -12.88
C PRO A 134 17.12 -7.92 -14.01
N GLU A 135 17.00 -7.31 -15.18
CA GLU A 135 16.39 -7.88 -16.38
C GLU A 135 17.19 -9.08 -16.92
N ASP A 136 18.50 -9.19 -16.63
CA ASP A 136 19.33 -10.30 -17.09
C ASP A 136 19.04 -11.61 -16.34
N TYR A 137 18.40 -11.53 -15.18
CA TYR A 137 18.07 -12.68 -14.33
C TYR A 137 16.73 -13.30 -14.73
N GLU A 138 16.56 -13.67 -16.00
CA GLU A 138 15.28 -14.12 -16.58
C GLU A 138 14.82 -15.51 -16.06
N PHE A 139 15.74 -16.34 -15.56
CA PHE A 139 15.43 -17.74 -15.22
C PHE A 139 15.18 -17.94 -13.73
N LYS A 140 14.07 -18.62 -13.38
CA LYS A 140 13.81 -19.07 -12.01
C LYS A 140 14.60 -20.33 -11.69
N ALA A 141 15.56 -20.23 -10.76
CA ALA A 141 16.33 -21.36 -10.27
C ALA A 141 15.61 -22.11 -9.12
N GLY A 142 14.86 -21.39 -8.30
CA GLY A 142 14.18 -22.01 -7.16
C GLY A 142 13.56 -21.01 -6.19
N ARG A 143 13.37 -21.47 -4.96
CA ARG A 143 12.90 -20.68 -3.82
C ARG A 143 13.85 -20.86 -2.65
N LEU A 144 14.24 -19.77 -2.03
CA LEU A 144 15.03 -19.73 -0.81
C LEU A 144 14.14 -19.35 0.37
N HIS A 145 14.08 -20.22 1.38
CA HIS A 145 13.47 -19.93 2.67
C HIS A 145 14.57 -19.49 3.62
N VAL A 146 14.55 -18.22 3.98
CA VAL A 146 15.39 -17.71 5.07
C VAL A 146 14.57 -17.79 6.36
N VAL A 147 15.09 -18.50 7.35
CA VAL A 147 14.47 -18.67 8.67
C VAL A 147 15.25 -17.92 9.75
N GLY A 148 14.61 -17.69 10.90
CA GLY A 148 15.17 -16.94 12.02
C GLY A 148 14.49 -15.59 12.24
N PRO A 149 15.05 -14.71 13.08
CA PRO A 149 14.48 -13.39 13.34
C PRO A 149 14.78 -12.39 12.21
N ASN A 150 13.88 -11.41 12.04
CA ASN A 150 14.13 -10.21 11.25
C ASN A 150 15.25 -9.39 11.92
N ALA A 151 16.30 -9.07 11.16
CA ALA A 151 17.39 -8.24 11.65
C ALA A 151 17.03 -6.74 11.61
N GLY A 152 17.71 -5.94 12.43
CA GLY A 152 17.55 -4.48 12.44
C GLY A 152 16.31 -3.96 13.17
N SER A 153 15.51 -4.82 13.79
CA SER A 153 14.42 -4.39 14.67
C SER A 153 14.98 -3.78 15.96
N THR A 154 14.52 -2.56 16.30
CA THR A 154 14.88 -1.90 17.56
C THR A 154 13.75 -2.08 18.56
N ILE A 155 14.08 -2.57 19.75
CA ILE A 155 13.13 -2.80 20.83
C ILE A 155 13.44 -1.82 21.96
N TYR A 156 12.42 -1.09 22.39
CA TYR A 156 12.52 -0.14 23.51
C TYR A 156 11.84 -0.73 24.74
N ALA A 157 12.46 -0.54 25.89
CA ALA A 157 11.93 -0.97 27.18
C ALA A 157 12.19 0.11 28.23
N LEU A 158 11.26 0.25 29.18
CA LEU A 158 11.41 1.16 30.30
C LEU A 158 12.20 0.47 31.42
N ALA A 159 13.28 1.12 31.87
CA ALA A 159 14.11 0.58 32.93
C ALA A 159 13.30 0.33 34.21
N GLY A 160 13.38 -0.89 34.74
CA GLY A 160 12.66 -1.30 35.95
C GLY A 160 11.23 -1.76 35.74
N VAL A 161 10.71 -1.76 34.51
CA VAL A 161 9.37 -2.25 34.17
C VAL A 161 9.48 -3.60 33.47
N PRO A 162 8.79 -4.66 33.94
CA PRO A 162 8.70 -5.91 33.20
C PRO A 162 8.10 -5.68 31.81
N PHE A 163 8.68 -6.29 30.79
CA PHE A 163 8.19 -6.19 29.43
C PHE A 163 8.45 -7.50 28.68
N ASP A 164 7.62 -7.77 27.69
CA ASP A 164 7.78 -8.90 26.79
C ASP A 164 8.59 -8.50 25.56
N ILE A 165 9.55 -9.32 25.17
CA ILE A 165 10.29 -9.16 23.92
C ILE A 165 9.49 -9.81 22.81
N ALA A 166 8.91 -8.99 21.93
CA ALA A 166 8.28 -9.47 20.70
C ALA A 166 9.31 -9.53 19.57
N LEU A 167 9.59 -10.74 19.06
CA LEU A 167 10.42 -10.95 17.88
C LEU A 167 9.56 -11.32 16.68
N PHE A 168 9.85 -10.70 15.54
CA PHE A 168 9.26 -11.06 14.25
C PHE A 168 10.28 -11.85 13.44
N GLY A 169 9.80 -12.83 12.68
CA GLY A 169 10.65 -13.69 11.88
C GLY A 169 9.91 -14.88 11.31
N ALA A 170 10.64 -15.90 10.90
CA ALA A 170 10.11 -17.10 10.27
C ALA A 170 10.69 -18.36 10.92
N ALA A 171 9.81 -19.35 11.14
CA ALA A 171 10.15 -20.69 11.64
C ALA A 171 10.91 -20.73 12.98
N PHE A 172 10.51 -19.90 13.95
CA PHE A 172 10.99 -20.02 15.34
C PHE A 172 10.64 -21.38 15.95
N ARG A 173 11.56 -21.90 16.75
CA ARG A 173 11.41 -23.14 17.51
C ARG A 173 11.40 -22.83 19.00
N LEU A 174 10.75 -23.69 19.79
CA LEU A 174 10.76 -23.59 21.26
C LEU A 174 12.17 -23.76 21.87
N THR A 175 13.10 -24.32 21.11
CA THR A 175 14.50 -24.47 21.48
C THR A 175 15.35 -23.22 21.20
N ASP A 176 14.81 -22.23 20.49
CA ASP A 176 15.55 -21.00 20.18
C ASP A 176 15.75 -20.19 21.47
N ARG A 177 16.84 -19.41 21.50
CA ARG A 177 17.27 -18.64 22.67
C ARG A 177 17.64 -17.24 22.24
N ILE A 178 17.36 -16.27 23.11
CA ILE A 178 17.73 -14.87 22.94
C ILE A 178 18.89 -14.57 23.88
N ARG A 179 19.93 -13.92 23.35
CA ARG A 179 21.00 -13.34 24.16
C ARG A 179 20.97 -11.83 23.96
N LEU A 180 20.97 -11.11 25.07
CA LEU A 180 21.19 -9.67 25.10
C LEU A 180 22.69 -9.43 25.29
N ILE A 181 23.25 -8.54 24.47
CA ILE A 181 24.65 -8.09 24.53
C ILE A 181 24.69 -6.57 24.56
N LEU A 182 25.82 -5.99 24.97
CA LEU A 182 26.01 -4.54 24.93
C LEU A 182 26.16 -4.05 23.49
N ARG A 183 25.81 -2.77 23.25
CA ARG A 183 25.82 -2.17 21.89
C ARG A 183 27.20 -2.20 21.21
N ASN A 184 28.27 -2.19 22.01
CA ASN A 184 29.65 -2.24 21.53
C ASN A 184 30.17 -3.67 21.31
N GLU A 185 29.36 -4.69 21.60
CA GLU A 185 29.68 -6.08 21.29
C GLU A 185 29.05 -6.50 19.96
N THR A 186 29.72 -7.42 19.26
CA THR A 186 29.20 -7.99 18.01
C THR A 186 28.50 -9.32 18.26
N CYS A 187 27.31 -9.48 17.71
CA CYS A 187 26.55 -10.72 17.81
C CYS A 187 27.36 -11.90 17.24
N GLY A 188 27.55 -12.94 18.06
CA GLY A 188 28.26 -14.16 17.67
C GLY A 188 29.78 -14.10 17.83
N ALA A 189 30.36 -12.99 18.31
CA ALA A 189 31.76 -12.99 18.72
C ALA A 189 31.94 -13.82 20.01
N GLY A 190 32.96 -14.68 20.00
CA GLY A 190 33.38 -15.41 21.20
C GLY A 190 33.82 -14.42 22.27
N GLY A 191 33.24 -14.51 23.47
CA GLY A 191 33.52 -13.60 24.58
C GLY A 191 32.43 -12.57 24.88
N SER A 192 31.33 -12.51 24.11
CA SER A 192 30.17 -11.71 24.50
C SER A 192 29.58 -12.23 25.82
N THR A 193 29.89 -11.54 26.91
CA THR A 193 29.37 -11.88 28.24
C THR A 193 27.87 -11.55 28.25
N PRO A 194 26.99 -12.52 28.58
CA PRO A 194 25.57 -12.21 28.68
C PRO A 194 25.38 -11.09 29.71
N VAL A 195 24.43 -10.17 29.47
CA VAL A 195 24.17 -9.01 30.36
C VAL A 195 23.93 -9.43 31.83
N ASN A 196 23.48 -10.67 32.08
CA ASN A 196 23.35 -11.22 33.42
C ASN A 196 24.68 -11.33 34.17
N ASP A 197 25.80 -11.51 33.47
CA ASP A 197 27.15 -11.56 34.04
C ASP A 197 27.75 -10.16 34.24
N VAL A 198 27.06 -9.10 33.81
CA VAL A 198 27.42 -7.68 34.07
C VAL A 198 26.81 -7.19 35.39
N LEU A 199 25.83 -7.91 35.96
CA LEU A 199 25.24 -7.57 37.26
C LEU A 199 26.26 -7.52 38.42
N PRO A 200 27.31 -8.36 38.50
CA PRO A 200 28.40 -8.20 39.46
C PRO A 200 29.11 -6.84 39.32
N PHE A 201 29.33 -6.35 38.11
CA PHE A 201 29.95 -5.05 37.86
C PHE A 201 29.04 -3.91 38.33
N LEU A 202 27.74 -3.96 38.03
CA LEU A 202 26.79 -2.96 38.54
C LEU A 202 26.59 -3.03 40.06
N ARG A 203 26.70 -4.22 40.67
CA ARG A 203 26.73 -4.38 42.14
C ARG A 203 28.00 -3.79 42.74
N ALA A 204 29.16 -4.00 42.12
CA ALA A 204 30.43 -3.38 42.52
C ALA A 204 30.37 -1.86 42.39
N TRP A 205 29.78 -1.34 41.30
CA TRP A 205 29.63 0.10 41.08
C TRP A 205 28.66 0.75 42.09
N ARG A 206 27.55 0.07 42.45
CA ARG A 206 26.67 0.52 43.55
C ARG A 206 27.38 0.52 44.90
N LYS A 207 28.23 -0.47 45.17
CA LYS A 207 29.07 -0.48 46.38
C LYS A 207 30.06 0.69 46.38
N LEU A 208 30.73 0.97 45.26
CA LEU A 208 31.64 2.13 45.11
C LEU A 208 30.92 3.48 45.30
N ARG A 209 29.68 3.63 44.82
CA ARG A 209 28.87 4.84 45.05
C ARG A 209 28.38 5.00 46.49
N ALA A 210 28.27 3.90 47.24
CA ALA A 210 28.03 3.95 48.68
C ALA A 210 29.31 4.38 49.43
N VAL A 211 30.48 3.95 48.95
CA VAL A 211 31.79 4.35 49.50
C VAL A 211 32.07 5.84 49.31
N SER A 212 31.57 6.49 48.25
CA SER A 212 31.73 7.95 48.07
C SER A 212 30.96 8.80 49.09
N ARG A 213 30.15 8.18 49.97
CA ARG A 213 29.45 8.84 51.09
C ARG A 213 30.08 8.54 52.45
N LEU A 214 31.07 7.66 52.50
CA LEU A 214 31.77 7.29 53.72
C LEU A 214 32.87 8.31 54.04
N SER A 215 33.18 8.47 55.33
CA SER A 215 34.37 9.23 55.74
C SER A 215 35.64 8.55 55.22
N HIS A 216 36.74 9.29 55.11
CA HIS A 216 37.98 8.77 54.52
C HIS A 216 38.49 7.49 55.19
N ALA A 217 38.31 7.37 56.51
CA ALA A 217 38.68 6.20 57.30
C ALA A 217 37.78 4.98 57.03
N GLU A 218 36.47 5.20 56.87
CA GLU A 218 35.50 4.14 56.54
C GLU A 218 35.65 3.66 55.09
N ALA A 219 35.99 4.58 54.17
CA ALA A 219 36.29 4.23 52.79
C ALA A 219 37.57 3.38 52.68
N GLN A 220 38.62 3.70 53.43
CA GLN A 220 39.84 2.88 53.52
C GLN A 220 39.54 1.48 54.10
N ALA A 221 38.77 1.38 55.18
CA ALA A 221 38.41 0.08 55.76
C ALA A 221 37.57 -0.79 54.81
N ALA A 222 36.64 -0.17 54.06
CA ALA A 222 35.81 -0.87 53.08
C ALA A 222 36.58 -1.32 51.83
N LEU A 223 37.59 -0.55 51.39
CA LEU A 223 38.48 -0.91 50.28
C LEU A 223 39.40 -2.08 50.66
N ILE A 224 39.91 -2.11 51.90
CA ILE A 224 40.73 -3.22 52.42
C ILE A 224 39.95 -4.54 52.44
N GLN A 225 38.64 -4.51 52.70
CA GLN A 225 37.78 -5.71 52.65
C GLN A 225 37.44 -6.20 51.23
N LEU A 226 37.62 -5.39 50.19
CA LEU A 226 37.21 -5.73 48.81
C LEU A 226 38.26 -6.50 48.00
N GLY A 227 39.45 -6.72 48.54
CA GLY A 227 40.51 -7.50 47.90
C GLY A 227 41.29 -6.70 46.87
N SER A 228 42.62 -6.78 47.00
CA SER A 228 43.62 -5.98 46.28
C SER A 228 43.71 -6.35 44.79
N ASP A 229 43.11 -5.54 43.93
CA ASP A 229 43.55 -5.41 42.55
C ASP A 229 44.19 -4.02 42.39
N LEU A 230 45.52 -3.99 42.35
CA LEU A 230 46.36 -2.79 42.52
C LEU A 230 46.04 -1.68 41.48
N ALA A 231 45.51 -2.07 40.32
CA ALA A 231 45.08 -1.15 39.27
C ALA A 231 43.81 -0.35 39.65
N LEU A 232 42.91 -0.96 40.43
CA LEU A 232 41.67 -0.32 40.88
C LEU A 232 41.93 0.70 41.99
N GLU A 233 42.86 0.39 42.90
CA GLU A 233 43.23 1.26 44.01
C GLU A 233 43.81 2.60 43.52
N THR A 234 44.65 2.54 42.48
CA THR A 234 45.31 3.72 41.89
C THR A 234 44.31 4.63 41.15
N ALA A 235 43.36 4.05 40.40
CA ALA A 235 42.33 4.81 39.68
C ALA A 235 41.28 5.46 40.61
N VAL A 236 40.98 4.82 41.73
CA VAL A 236 40.03 5.33 42.73
C VAL A 236 40.64 6.50 43.52
N LEU A 237 41.91 6.42 43.91
CA LEU A 237 42.60 7.52 44.61
C LEU A 237 42.72 8.79 43.76
N GLU A 238 42.93 8.65 42.45
CA GLU A 238 43.00 9.78 41.52
C GLU A 238 41.62 10.45 41.32
N THR A 239 40.54 9.66 41.37
CA THR A 239 39.17 10.18 41.28
C THR A 239 38.76 10.93 42.57
N ILE A 240 39.19 10.45 43.74
CA ILE A 240 38.94 11.13 45.03
C ILE A 240 39.66 12.48 45.11
N ARG A 241 40.87 12.61 44.53
CA ARG A 241 41.58 13.90 44.44
C ARG A 241 40.81 14.94 43.62
N ARG A 242 40.13 14.54 42.55
CA ARG A 242 39.37 15.44 41.67
C ARG A 242 38.07 15.97 42.30
N ILE A 243 37.48 15.24 43.24
CA ILE A 243 36.21 15.62 43.89
C ILE A 243 36.41 16.71 44.96
N ARG A 244 37.64 16.97 45.42
CA ARG A 244 37.92 17.86 46.57
C ARG A 244 37.74 19.37 46.30
N HIS A 245 37.37 19.79 45.08
CA HIS A 245 37.08 21.19 44.78
C HIS A 245 35.86 21.34 43.86
N PRO A 246 34.66 21.49 44.44
CA PRO A 246 33.82 22.63 44.05
C PRO A 246 33.09 23.25 45.26
N GLY A 247 33.18 24.57 45.38
CA GLY A 247 32.58 25.35 46.46
C GLY A 247 31.11 25.74 46.22
N LEU A 248 30.39 25.84 47.36
CA LEU A 248 29.42 26.86 47.79
C LEU A 248 27.97 26.90 47.20
N HIS A 249 27.01 26.56 48.10
CA HIS A 249 25.63 27.09 48.36
C HIS A 249 24.60 27.23 47.21
N GLU A 250 23.27 27.05 47.32
CA GLU A 250 22.19 26.67 48.28
C GLU A 250 20.86 26.64 47.44
N PRO A 251 19.62 26.55 47.96
CA PRO A 251 19.02 25.65 48.94
C PRO A 251 17.79 24.88 48.37
N THR A 252 17.32 23.92 49.17
CA THR A 252 16.16 23.04 48.98
C THR A 252 14.80 23.73 49.18
N SER A 253 13.81 23.41 48.35
CA SER A 253 12.38 23.67 48.64
C SER A 253 11.55 22.38 48.65
N ASN A 254 10.70 22.27 49.68
CA ASN A 254 9.77 21.19 49.96
C ASN A 254 8.79 20.90 48.82
N PHE A 255 8.69 19.63 48.39
CA PHE A 255 7.56 19.11 47.63
C PHE A 255 6.88 17.99 48.42
N ALA A 256 5.60 18.23 48.73
CA ALA A 256 4.71 17.27 49.34
C ALA A 256 4.42 16.10 48.39
N ARG A 257 4.07 14.94 48.97
CA ARG A 257 3.72 13.70 48.28
C ARG A 257 2.64 13.92 47.21
N GLN A 258 3.06 13.94 45.95
CA GLN A 258 2.22 13.68 44.78
C GLN A 258 2.71 12.42 44.07
N ASP A 259 1.78 11.68 43.48
CA ASP A 259 2.05 10.45 42.73
C ASP A 259 2.97 10.77 41.53
N PRO A 260 4.22 10.27 41.50
CA PRO A 260 5.23 10.67 40.52
C PRO A 260 4.89 10.28 39.07
N ARG A 261 3.79 9.54 38.84
CA ARG A 261 3.31 9.22 37.48
C ARG A 261 2.51 10.36 36.84
N ASN A 262 1.86 11.23 37.62
CA ASN A 262 1.02 12.30 37.07
C ASN A 262 1.79 13.54 36.63
N ASP A 263 2.94 13.85 37.23
CA ASP A 263 3.70 15.06 36.87
C ASP A 263 4.39 14.94 35.51
N ILE A 264 4.73 13.72 35.08
CA ILE A 264 5.49 13.48 33.84
C ILE A 264 4.64 13.73 32.59
N LEU A 265 3.31 13.58 32.69
CA LEU A 265 2.36 13.76 31.59
C LEU A 265 1.53 15.04 31.72
N SER A 266 1.93 16.00 32.56
CA SER A 266 1.23 17.29 32.58
C SER A 266 1.41 18.01 31.23
N PRO A 267 0.38 18.71 30.72
CA PRO A 267 0.46 19.40 29.41
C PRO A 267 1.64 20.37 29.30
N SER A 268 1.99 21.07 30.38
CA SER A 268 3.13 21.99 30.43
C SER A 268 4.49 21.28 30.36
N VAL A 269 4.63 20.12 31.02
CA VAL A 269 5.85 19.30 30.95
C VAL A 269 6.01 18.68 29.57
N VAL A 270 4.93 18.16 28.99
CA VAL A 270 4.94 17.61 27.63
C VAL A 270 5.28 18.68 26.60
N ALA A 271 4.66 19.86 26.67
CA ALA A 271 4.95 20.98 25.77
C ALA A 271 6.41 21.44 25.89
N SER A 272 6.94 21.59 27.11
CA SER A 272 8.33 21.99 27.33
C SER A 272 9.34 20.94 26.87
N ARG A 273 9.01 19.64 27.00
CA ARG A 273 9.83 18.56 26.45
C ARG A 273 9.83 18.57 24.93
N LEU A 274 8.65 18.70 24.30
CA LEU A 274 8.56 18.81 22.85
C LEU A 274 9.39 19.98 22.35
N ALA A 275 9.29 21.16 22.97
CA ALA A 275 10.05 22.35 22.54
C ALA A 275 11.59 22.19 22.61
N ARG A 276 12.12 21.31 23.45
CA ARG A 276 13.58 21.16 23.69
C ARG A 276 14.18 19.88 23.12
N SER A 277 13.35 18.97 22.62
CA SER A 277 13.81 17.65 22.18
C SER A 277 14.20 17.63 20.71
N ASP A 278 15.13 16.74 20.37
CA ASP A 278 15.45 16.41 18.98
C ASP A 278 14.25 15.77 18.26
N GLU A 279 14.31 15.70 16.95
CA GLU A 279 13.21 15.24 16.09
C GLU A 279 12.70 13.83 16.44
N VAL A 280 13.61 12.90 16.73
CA VAL A 280 13.27 11.50 17.05
C VAL A 280 12.57 11.43 18.40
N SER A 281 13.07 12.17 19.39
CA SER A 281 12.47 12.27 20.71
C SER A 281 11.08 12.93 20.68
N ARG A 282 10.89 13.98 19.86
CA ARG A 282 9.56 14.62 19.66
C ARG A 282 8.57 13.64 19.04
N MET A 283 8.98 12.93 17.98
CA MET A 283 8.16 11.92 17.32
C MET A 283 7.73 10.82 18.30
N HIS A 284 8.67 10.25 19.06
CA HIS A 284 8.34 9.17 20.02
C HIS A 284 7.41 9.63 21.14
N LEU A 285 7.59 10.86 21.61
CA LEU A 285 6.70 11.46 22.60
C LEU A 285 5.28 11.61 22.05
N LEU A 286 5.13 12.08 20.80
CA LEU A 286 3.83 12.19 20.12
C LEU A 286 3.19 10.82 19.87
N GLU A 287 3.96 9.81 19.48
CA GLU A 287 3.46 8.43 19.36
C GLU A 287 3.01 7.85 20.71
N THR A 288 3.65 8.26 21.80
CA THR A 288 3.25 7.88 23.15
C THR A 288 1.96 8.57 23.56
N LEU A 289 1.79 9.85 23.24
CA LEU A 289 0.53 10.57 23.44
C LEU A 289 -0.62 9.91 22.66
N ALA A 290 -0.36 9.47 21.41
CA ALA A 290 -1.31 8.73 20.59
C ALA A 290 -1.68 7.32 21.11
N LYS A 291 -1.16 6.89 22.27
CA LYS A 291 -1.55 5.65 22.95
C LYS A 291 -2.38 5.91 24.22
N LEU A 292 -2.52 7.17 24.62
CA LEU A 292 -3.34 7.54 25.78
C LEU A 292 -4.83 7.40 25.46
N LEU A 293 -5.65 7.31 26.50
CA LEU A 293 -7.10 7.32 26.32
C LEU A 293 -7.55 8.68 25.77
N PRO A 294 -8.61 8.76 24.94
CA PRO A 294 -9.10 10.03 24.38
C PRO A 294 -9.32 11.14 25.43
N ARG A 295 -9.77 10.77 26.64
CA ARG A 295 -9.96 11.72 27.75
C ARG A 295 -8.66 12.35 28.24
N GLU A 296 -7.56 11.60 28.23
CA GLU A 296 -6.25 12.06 28.69
C GLU A 296 -5.57 12.91 27.59
N ILE A 297 -5.72 12.50 26.33
CA ILE A 297 -5.14 13.21 25.18
C ILE A 297 -5.74 14.61 24.99
N THR A 298 -7.00 14.81 25.41
CA THR A 298 -7.69 16.11 25.42
C THR A 298 -6.93 17.19 26.18
N ALA A 299 -6.26 16.84 27.28
CA ALA A 299 -5.44 17.80 28.03
C ALA A 299 -4.24 18.33 27.21
N HIS A 300 -3.86 17.63 26.14
CA HIS A 300 -2.73 17.95 25.27
C HIS A 300 -3.15 18.56 23.92
N ALA A 301 -4.44 18.85 23.69
CA ALA A 301 -4.95 19.30 22.39
C ALA A 301 -4.19 20.52 21.83
N ALA A 302 -3.95 21.55 22.64
CA ALA A 302 -3.18 22.74 22.22
C ALA A 302 -1.72 22.42 21.88
N THR A 303 -1.12 21.46 22.57
CA THR A 303 0.26 21.01 22.29
C THR A 303 0.31 20.25 20.97
N LEU A 304 -0.65 19.35 20.71
CA LEU A 304 -0.77 18.64 19.44
C LEU A 304 -1.00 19.62 18.28
N GLN A 305 -1.85 20.62 18.47
CA GLN A 305 -2.12 21.66 17.47
C GLN A 305 -0.85 22.45 17.11
N ALA A 306 0.01 22.76 18.09
CA ALA A 306 1.30 23.38 17.83
C ALA A 306 2.25 22.45 17.05
N GLN A 307 2.26 21.15 17.34
CA GLN A 307 3.13 20.18 16.66
C GLN A 307 2.66 19.80 15.25
N ILE A 308 1.38 20.00 14.93
CA ILE A 308 0.90 19.93 13.53
C ILE A 308 1.56 21.03 12.67
N GLN A 309 2.11 22.08 13.29
CA GLN A 309 2.85 23.14 12.60
C GLN A 309 4.37 22.95 12.65
N ASP A 310 4.87 21.77 13.07
CA ASP A 310 6.32 21.50 13.09
C ASP A 310 6.89 21.44 11.66
N ASP A 311 8.15 21.87 11.50
CA ASP A 311 8.85 21.86 10.21
C ASP A 311 9.09 20.42 9.70
N SER A 312 9.22 19.44 10.61
CA SER A 312 9.39 18.03 10.25
C SER A 312 8.08 17.36 9.85
N ALA A 313 8.12 16.74 8.67
CA ALA A 313 7.07 15.89 8.13
C ALA A 313 6.63 14.75 9.08
N TRP A 314 7.61 14.08 9.68
CA TRP A 314 7.35 12.94 10.57
C TRP A 314 6.67 13.36 11.87
N ILE A 315 7.03 14.53 12.38
CA ILE A 315 6.42 15.10 13.59
C ILE A 315 4.98 15.51 13.32
N ARG A 316 4.72 16.19 12.19
CA ARG A 316 3.35 16.53 11.79
C ARG A 316 2.49 15.28 11.66
N ALA A 317 2.99 14.23 11.00
CA ALA A 317 2.26 12.97 10.86
C ALA A 317 1.94 12.32 12.24
N ALA A 318 2.91 12.27 13.15
CA ALA A 318 2.72 11.73 14.48
C ALA A 318 1.75 12.56 15.32
N ALA A 319 1.86 13.89 15.27
CA ALA A 319 0.96 14.83 15.94
C ALA A 319 -0.47 14.69 15.41
N LEU A 320 -0.64 14.55 14.10
CA LEU A 320 -1.95 14.41 13.48
C LEU A 320 -2.61 13.07 13.82
N LYS A 321 -1.82 12.00 13.91
CA LYS A 321 -2.30 10.68 14.37
C LYS A 321 -2.80 10.73 15.81
N ALA A 322 -2.11 11.45 16.69
CA ALA A 322 -2.57 11.71 18.06
C ALA A 322 -3.83 12.59 18.05
N PHE A 323 -3.84 13.67 17.26
CA PHE A 323 -4.95 14.61 17.15
C PHE A 323 -6.25 13.93 16.70
N LEU A 324 -6.16 12.97 15.78
CA LEU A 324 -7.27 12.16 15.29
C LEU A 324 -7.97 11.31 16.37
N GLN A 325 -7.35 11.12 17.54
CA GLN A 325 -7.94 10.41 18.67
C GLN A 325 -8.70 11.34 19.63
N LEU A 326 -8.60 12.66 19.45
CA LEU A 326 -9.38 13.62 20.24
C LEU A 326 -10.87 13.47 19.96
N ASP A 327 -11.70 13.89 20.92
CA ASP A 327 -13.14 13.98 20.71
C ASP A 327 -13.47 14.89 19.53
N VAL A 328 -14.52 14.50 18.81
CA VAL A 328 -15.00 15.11 17.57
C VAL A 328 -15.24 16.63 17.72
N SER A 329 -15.71 17.08 18.89
CA SER A 329 -15.91 18.50 19.20
C SER A 329 -14.60 19.30 19.31
N ILE A 330 -13.53 18.70 19.82
CA ILE A 330 -12.21 19.35 19.92
C ILE A 330 -11.54 19.40 18.54
N GLN A 331 -11.76 18.36 17.73
CA GLN A 331 -11.31 18.35 16.33
C GLN A 331 -11.95 19.50 15.54
N ALA A 332 -13.26 19.73 15.73
CA ALA A 332 -13.99 20.85 15.12
C ALA A 332 -13.38 22.22 15.49
N GLN A 333 -13.07 22.45 16.77
CA GLN A 333 -12.45 23.70 17.22
C GLN A 333 -11.09 24.00 16.58
N SER A 334 -10.39 22.96 16.08
CA SER A 334 -9.10 23.12 15.38
C SER A 334 -9.23 23.08 13.86
N ALA A 335 -10.46 22.97 13.33
CA ALA A 335 -10.78 22.89 11.91
C ALA A 335 -10.10 24.00 11.09
N ALA A 336 -10.14 25.24 11.58
CA ALA A 336 -9.57 26.39 10.89
C ALA A 336 -8.04 26.27 10.73
N VAL A 337 -7.34 25.76 11.74
CA VAL A 337 -5.89 25.58 11.70
C VAL A 337 -5.51 24.43 10.77
N LEU A 338 -6.27 23.33 10.78
CA LEU A 338 -6.11 22.23 9.83
C LEU A 338 -6.34 22.71 8.39
N ALA A 339 -7.41 23.46 8.16
CA ALA A 339 -7.79 24.01 6.86
C ALA A 339 -6.71 24.93 6.28
N GLN A 340 -6.10 25.79 7.11
CA GLN A 340 -5.07 26.73 6.67
C GLN A 340 -3.79 26.03 6.18
N ARG A 341 -3.39 24.93 6.83
CA ARG A 341 -2.12 24.24 6.55
C ARG A 341 -2.24 23.04 5.63
N LEU A 342 -3.47 22.57 5.40
CA LEU A 342 -3.77 21.45 4.50
C LEU A 342 -3.03 21.53 3.14
N PRO A 343 -2.90 22.72 2.49
CA PRO A 343 -2.18 22.84 1.22
C PRO A 343 -0.65 22.67 1.32
N GLU A 344 -0.07 22.81 2.50
CA GLU A 344 1.39 22.80 2.73
C GLU A 344 1.91 21.43 3.19
N MET A 345 1.05 20.57 3.73
CA MET A 345 1.42 19.30 4.38
C MET A 345 1.27 18.06 3.47
N LEU A 346 1.21 18.24 2.15
CA LEU A 346 0.97 17.14 1.20
C LEU A 346 2.28 16.41 0.84
N PHE A 347 2.84 15.71 1.82
CA PHE A 347 3.78 14.61 1.62
C PHE A 347 3.05 13.26 1.75
N PRO A 348 3.55 12.16 1.13
CA PRO A 348 2.77 10.94 0.90
C PRO A 348 2.17 10.29 2.16
N VAL A 349 2.90 10.32 3.28
CA VAL A 349 2.48 9.68 4.53
C VAL A 349 1.53 10.58 5.34
N GLU A 350 1.66 11.90 5.21
CA GLU A 350 0.83 12.90 5.89
C GLU A 350 -0.52 13.08 5.19
N GLY A 351 -0.56 13.03 3.85
CA GLY A 351 -1.75 13.33 3.07
C GLY A 351 -2.94 12.48 3.46
N ASP A 352 -2.76 11.17 3.60
CA ASP A 352 -3.84 10.24 3.93
C ASP A 352 -4.42 10.47 5.34
N LEU A 353 -3.56 10.70 6.34
CA LEU A 353 -3.98 11.00 7.70
C LEU A 353 -4.67 12.37 7.78
N LEU A 354 -4.16 13.35 7.02
CA LEU A 354 -4.73 14.69 6.91
C LEU A 354 -6.11 14.70 6.29
N ILE A 355 -6.32 13.94 5.23
CA ILE A 355 -7.63 13.79 4.60
C ILE A 355 -8.61 13.15 5.59
N ASP A 356 -8.18 12.13 6.32
CA ASP A 356 -9.02 11.48 7.32
C ASP A 356 -9.39 12.46 8.44
N ALA A 357 -8.44 13.28 8.91
CA ALA A 357 -8.65 14.31 9.92
C ALA A 357 -9.57 15.42 9.44
N ALA A 358 -9.31 15.97 8.25
CA ALA A 358 -10.13 17.00 7.66
C ALA A 358 -11.57 16.50 7.43
N LEU A 359 -11.74 15.25 6.96
CA LEU A 359 -13.07 14.66 6.79
C LEU A 359 -13.78 14.38 8.11
N SER A 360 -13.07 13.91 9.14
CA SER A 360 -13.65 13.73 10.48
C SER A 360 -14.07 15.07 11.09
N ALA A 361 -13.22 16.10 11.00
CA ALA A 361 -13.55 17.44 11.44
C ALA A 361 -14.71 18.04 10.62
N LEU A 362 -14.78 17.78 9.32
CA LEU A 362 -15.88 18.25 8.47
C LEU A 362 -17.23 17.65 8.87
N THR A 363 -17.26 16.37 9.25
CA THR A 363 -18.49 15.74 9.77
C THR A 363 -18.88 16.25 11.15
N ALA A 364 -17.91 16.77 11.91
CA ALA A 364 -18.07 17.31 13.26
C ALA A 364 -18.57 18.76 13.30
N SER A 365 -18.14 19.55 12.31
CA SER A 365 -18.25 21.01 12.33
C SER A 365 -19.61 21.47 11.81
N ASP A 366 -20.06 22.62 12.28
CA ASP A 366 -21.22 23.35 11.76
C ASP A 366 -20.82 24.78 11.33
N GLY A 367 -21.77 25.50 10.73
CA GLY A 367 -21.60 26.91 10.33
C GLY A 367 -20.31 27.22 9.55
N ALA A 368 -19.58 28.24 10.00
CA ALA A 368 -18.41 28.79 9.33
C ALA A 368 -17.19 27.85 9.34
N GLU A 369 -17.02 27.02 10.38
CA GLU A 369 -15.93 26.04 10.46
C GLU A 369 -16.10 24.96 9.40
N LYS A 370 -17.33 24.48 9.23
CA LYS A 370 -17.68 23.52 8.18
C LYS A 370 -17.43 24.09 6.79
N GLU A 371 -17.80 25.34 6.56
CA GLU A 371 -17.56 26.03 5.28
C GLU A 371 -16.05 26.19 5.00
N ALA A 372 -15.26 26.58 6.00
CA ALA A 372 -13.80 26.71 5.87
C ALA A 372 -13.12 25.37 5.54
N LEU A 373 -13.50 24.28 6.22
CA LEU A 373 -13.01 22.93 5.92
C LEU A 373 -13.42 22.47 4.52
N THR A 374 -14.67 22.72 4.15
CA THR A 374 -15.19 22.39 2.81
C THR A 374 -14.38 23.11 1.74
N ASN A 375 -14.13 24.41 1.92
CA ASN A 375 -13.36 25.23 1.00
C ASN A 375 -11.88 24.80 0.95
N ALA A 376 -11.28 24.42 2.08
CA ALA A 376 -9.91 23.90 2.11
C ALA A 376 -9.77 22.56 1.38
N ILE A 377 -10.70 21.63 1.60
CA ILE A 377 -10.72 20.35 0.88
C ILE A 377 -10.98 20.58 -0.62
N ALA A 378 -11.88 21.50 -0.98
CA ALA A 378 -12.10 21.88 -2.38
C ALA A 378 -10.85 22.53 -3.00
N CYS A 379 -10.14 23.38 -2.25
CA CYS A 379 -8.88 23.99 -2.68
C CYS A 379 -7.78 22.94 -2.92
N LEU A 380 -7.71 21.88 -2.10
CA LEU A 380 -6.80 20.74 -2.36
C LEU A 380 -7.07 20.12 -3.73
N PHE A 381 -8.34 19.90 -4.09
CA PHE A 381 -8.69 19.35 -5.40
C PHE A 381 -8.26 20.29 -6.54
N GLN A 382 -8.35 21.60 -6.34
CA GLN A 382 -7.96 22.59 -7.34
C GLN A 382 -6.43 22.75 -7.47
N ARG A 383 -5.68 22.54 -6.38
CA ARG A 383 -4.22 22.76 -6.35
C ARG A 383 -3.40 21.65 -7.01
N PHE A 384 -4.03 20.50 -7.28
CA PHE A 384 -3.46 19.45 -8.14
C PHE A 384 -4.23 19.39 -9.47
N PRO A 385 -4.17 20.42 -10.34
CA PRO A 385 -4.77 20.31 -11.66
C PRO A 385 -4.08 19.18 -12.42
N ALA A 386 -4.84 18.49 -13.26
CA ALA A 386 -4.26 17.51 -14.17
C ALA A 386 -3.18 18.19 -15.03
N PRO A 387 -2.08 17.51 -15.37
CA PRO A 387 -1.07 18.08 -16.25
C PRO A 387 -1.72 18.47 -17.58
N GLU A 388 -1.62 19.74 -17.96
CA GLU A 388 -2.08 20.24 -19.26
C GLU A 388 -1.14 19.73 -20.36
N THR A 389 -1.30 18.48 -20.79
CA THR A 389 -0.55 17.96 -21.95
C THR A 389 -1.32 18.28 -23.23
N LYS A 390 -0.85 19.27 -24.00
CA LYS A 390 -1.31 19.51 -25.38
C LYS A 390 -0.74 18.52 -26.41
N GLU A 391 0.14 17.60 -25.99
CA GLU A 391 0.65 16.53 -26.86
C GLU A 391 0.75 15.22 -26.06
N SER A 392 0.39 14.12 -26.73
CA SER A 392 0.41 12.75 -26.20
C SER A 392 1.82 12.39 -25.68
N PRO A 393 2.01 12.05 -24.40
CA PRO A 393 3.32 11.71 -23.89
C PRO A 393 3.79 10.36 -24.48
N LYS A 394 5.03 10.35 -24.99
CA LYS A 394 5.76 9.11 -25.29
C LYS A 394 5.95 8.31 -24.00
N LYS A 395 5.85 6.98 -24.12
CA LYS A 395 5.56 6.04 -23.02
C LYS A 395 6.67 5.86 -21.97
N ASP A 396 7.81 6.54 -22.11
CA ASP A 396 9.06 6.10 -21.46
C ASP A 396 9.66 7.05 -20.42
N SER A 397 8.98 8.13 -20.01
CA SER A 397 9.37 8.86 -18.78
C SER A 397 8.19 9.62 -18.17
N LYS A 398 7.55 9.07 -17.14
CA LYS A 398 6.73 9.88 -16.24
C LYS A 398 7.64 10.41 -15.13
N ASP A 399 7.60 11.72 -14.89
CA ASP A 399 8.26 12.34 -13.74
C ASP A 399 7.67 11.74 -12.45
N PRO A 400 8.49 11.25 -11.49
CA PRO A 400 8.02 10.75 -10.20
C PRO A 400 7.07 11.72 -9.47
N LYS A 401 7.17 13.03 -9.71
CA LYS A 401 6.27 14.05 -9.15
C LYS A 401 4.84 13.94 -9.70
N ASP A 402 4.68 13.58 -10.97
CA ASP A 402 3.37 13.44 -11.60
C ASP A 402 2.63 12.19 -11.12
N GLU A 403 3.35 11.08 -10.92
CA GLU A 403 2.80 9.84 -10.35
C GLU A 403 2.40 10.04 -8.89
N HIS A 404 3.17 10.84 -8.15
CA HIS A 404 2.86 11.19 -6.77
C HIS A 404 1.59 12.05 -6.65
N ALA A 405 1.47 13.11 -7.46
CA ALA A 405 0.28 13.94 -7.52
C ALA A 405 -0.96 13.17 -7.97
N GLU A 406 -0.79 12.17 -8.87
CA GLU A 406 -1.85 11.25 -9.27
C GLU A 406 -2.31 10.36 -8.10
N HIS A 407 -1.38 9.79 -7.33
CA HIS A 407 -1.70 8.94 -6.18
C HIS A 407 -2.52 9.69 -5.12
N ILE A 408 -2.09 10.92 -4.78
CA ILE A 408 -2.79 11.77 -3.82
C ILE A 408 -4.21 12.07 -4.30
N ARG A 409 -4.39 12.51 -5.55
CA ARG A 409 -5.73 12.77 -6.12
C ARG A 409 -6.65 11.56 -6.02
N ARG A 410 -6.13 10.37 -6.33
CA ARG A 410 -6.90 9.12 -6.28
C ARG A 410 -7.29 8.74 -4.84
N SER A 411 -6.37 8.88 -3.89
CA SER A 411 -6.62 8.58 -2.47
C SER A 411 -7.63 9.56 -1.86
N VAL A 412 -7.42 10.87 -2.04
CA VAL A 412 -8.34 11.94 -1.60
C VAL A 412 -9.74 11.66 -2.11
N MET A 413 -9.89 11.50 -3.43
CA MET A 413 -11.21 11.30 -4.04
C MET A 413 -11.88 10.05 -3.47
N THR A 414 -11.17 8.91 -3.41
CA THR A 414 -11.75 7.65 -2.92
C THR A 414 -12.22 7.74 -1.47
N ARG A 415 -11.47 8.45 -0.60
CA ARG A 415 -11.80 8.59 0.82
C ARG A 415 -12.91 9.60 1.07
N VAL A 416 -12.85 10.76 0.42
CA VAL A 416 -13.93 11.76 0.38
C VAL A 416 -15.22 11.07 -0.06
N MET A 417 -15.14 10.24 -1.11
CA MET A 417 -16.29 9.48 -1.59
C MET A 417 -16.84 8.50 -0.58
N LYS A 418 -15.98 7.68 0.03
CA LYS A 418 -16.40 6.68 1.01
C LYS A 418 -17.11 7.33 2.21
N LYS A 419 -16.68 8.51 2.65
CA LYS A 419 -17.28 9.21 3.80
C LYS A 419 -18.53 10.04 3.44
N LEU A 420 -18.59 10.67 2.26
CA LEU A 420 -19.71 11.55 1.89
C LEU A 420 -20.91 10.83 1.26
N ASN A 421 -20.77 9.55 0.86
CA ASN A 421 -21.81 8.76 0.17
C ASN A 421 -23.15 8.60 0.93
N HIS A 422 -23.23 9.05 2.18
CA HIS A 422 -24.40 8.91 3.05
C HIS A 422 -24.90 10.23 3.64
N THR A 423 -24.48 11.38 3.10
CA THR A 423 -24.76 12.68 3.72
C THR A 423 -25.30 13.69 2.71
N ASP A 424 -26.20 14.57 3.16
CA ASP A 424 -26.65 15.77 2.42
C ASP A 424 -25.50 16.77 2.13
N HIS A 425 -24.26 16.42 2.51
CA HIS A 425 -23.07 17.26 2.47
C HIS A 425 -22.28 17.16 1.14
N MET A 426 -22.81 16.44 0.14
CA MET A 426 -22.20 16.35 -1.19
C MET A 426 -22.34 17.63 -2.03
N LEU A 427 -23.33 18.48 -1.73
CA LEU A 427 -23.69 19.63 -2.57
C LEU A 427 -22.53 20.63 -2.80
N PRO A 428 -21.75 21.04 -1.78
CA PRO A 428 -20.62 21.95 -1.96
C PRO A 428 -19.48 21.34 -2.81
N PHE A 429 -19.42 20.01 -2.90
CA PHE A 429 -18.38 19.29 -3.65
C PHE A 429 -18.76 19.04 -5.11
N VAL A 430 -20.01 19.29 -5.52
CA VAL A 430 -20.47 19.05 -6.91
C VAL A 430 -19.58 19.80 -7.91
N GLY A 431 -19.20 21.05 -7.65
CA GLY A 431 -18.28 21.79 -8.52
C GLY A 431 -16.88 21.14 -8.66
N SER A 432 -16.37 20.57 -7.56
CA SER A 432 -15.09 19.85 -7.55
C SER A 432 -15.18 18.50 -8.26
N VAL A 433 -16.29 17.77 -8.10
CA VAL A 433 -16.58 16.53 -8.84
C VAL A 433 -16.70 16.81 -10.34
N VAL A 434 -17.34 17.92 -10.72
CA VAL A 434 -17.43 18.38 -12.13
C VAL A 434 -16.07 18.71 -12.70
N THR A 435 -15.21 19.35 -11.91
CA THR A 435 -13.82 19.62 -12.30
C THR A 435 -13.04 18.31 -12.46
N ALA A 436 -13.23 17.34 -11.57
CA ALA A 436 -12.60 16.02 -11.65
C ALA A 436 -13.09 15.17 -12.84
N MET A 437 -14.30 15.41 -13.37
CA MET A 437 -14.74 14.75 -14.61
C MET A 437 -13.94 15.19 -15.84
N ARG A 438 -13.34 16.39 -15.79
CA ARG A 438 -12.45 16.88 -16.85
C ARG A 438 -11.04 16.31 -16.74
N ASP A 439 -10.75 15.51 -15.71
CA ASP A 439 -9.45 14.88 -15.53
C ASP A 439 -9.17 13.89 -16.68
N PRO A 440 -7.95 13.88 -17.25
CA PRO A 440 -7.55 12.97 -18.31
C PRO A 440 -7.47 11.51 -17.84
N LEU A 441 -7.45 11.23 -16.53
CA LEU A 441 -7.37 9.87 -15.98
C LEU A 441 -8.74 9.16 -16.03
N PRO A 442 -8.87 8.07 -16.81
CA PRO A 442 -10.15 7.36 -16.95
C PRO A 442 -10.68 6.82 -15.61
N SER A 443 -9.80 6.41 -14.68
CA SER A 443 -10.21 5.91 -13.37
C SER A 443 -10.83 6.98 -12.48
N LEU A 444 -10.37 8.23 -12.59
CA LEU A 444 -10.91 9.34 -11.79
C LEU A 444 -12.25 9.80 -12.40
N ARG A 445 -12.30 9.90 -13.74
CA ARG A 445 -13.51 10.24 -14.48
C ARG A 445 -14.65 9.25 -14.25
N SER A 446 -14.38 7.94 -14.34
CA SER A 446 -15.39 6.90 -14.08
C SER A 446 -15.92 6.97 -12.65
N LYS A 447 -15.06 7.25 -11.66
CA LYS A 447 -15.50 7.47 -10.28
C LYS A 447 -16.33 8.74 -10.16
N ALA A 448 -15.92 9.85 -10.76
CA ALA A 448 -16.68 11.11 -10.77
C ALA A 448 -18.09 10.94 -11.35
N LEU A 449 -18.21 10.20 -12.45
CA LEU A 449 -19.49 9.90 -13.11
C LEU A 449 -20.40 8.98 -12.27
N TYR A 450 -19.82 7.96 -11.64
CA TYR A 450 -20.56 7.08 -10.71
C TYR A 450 -21.25 7.90 -9.60
N LEU A 451 -20.57 8.90 -9.08
CA LEU A 451 -21.05 9.72 -7.96
C LEU A 451 -22.18 10.66 -8.33
N LEU A 452 -22.13 11.27 -9.52
CA LEU A 452 -23.26 12.06 -10.02
C LEU A 452 -24.52 11.20 -10.18
N GLY A 453 -24.36 9.89 -10.42
CA GLY A 453 -25.47 8.93 -10.45
C GLY A 453 -26.06 8.63 -9.07
N GLU A 454 -25.27 8.73 -8.00
CA GLU A 454 -25.69 8.49 -6.61
C GLU A 454 -26.39 9.71 -5.98
N ILE A 455 -26.10 10.94 -6.43
CA ILE A 455 -26.77 12.16 -5.95
C ILE A 455 -28.26 12.11 -6.28
N ASP A 456 -29.12 12.30 -5.28
CA ASP A 456 -30.58 12.31 -5.47
C ASP A 456 -31.00 13.43 -6.44
N LYS A 457 -31.99 13.13 -7.29
CA LYS A 457 -32.47 14.00 -8.37
C LYS A 457 -32.80 15.41 -7.84
N LYS A 458 -33.42 15.51 -6.66
CA LYS A 458 -33.82 16.77 -6.03
C LYS A 458 -32.63 17.70 -5.78
N HIS A 459 -31.44 17.14 -5.54
CA HIS A 459 -30.21 17.90 -5.28
C HIS A 459 -29.41 18.16 -6.55
N LEU A 460 -29.58 17.35 -7.60
CA LEU A 460 -28.88 17.50 -8.88
C LEU A 460 -29.55 18.55 -9.79
N GLU A 461 -30.88 18.64 -9.75
CA GLU A 461 -31.71 19.47 -10.64
C GLU A 461 -31.29 20.96 -10.71
N PRO A 462 -30.95 21.65 -9.60
CA PRO A 462 -30.49 23.05 -9.64
C PRO A 462 -29.14 23.23 -10.33
N HIS A 463 -28.33 22.18 -10.43
CA HIS A 463 -26.96 22.23 -10.97
C HIS A 463 -26.86 21.65 -12.39
N VAL A 464 -27.96 21.16 -12.97
CA VAL A 464 -28.01 20.65 -14.35
C VAL A 464 -27.47 21.67 -15.38
N PRO A 465 -27.74 22.99 -15.30
CA PRO A 465 -27.17 23.95 -16.25
C PRO A 465 -25.63 24.06 -16.16
N VAL A 466 -25.07 23.97 -14.96
CA VAL A 466 -23.61 23.95 -14.71
C VAL A 466 -22.99 22.66 -15.23
N LEU A 467 -23.68 21.53 -15.05
CA LEU A 467 -23.29 20.25 -15.64
C LEU A 467 -23.28 20.36 -17.16
N VAL A 468 -24.40 20.75 -17.79
CA VAL A 468 -24.54 20.85 -19.25
C VAL A 468 -23.51 21.79 -19.88
N SER A 469 -23.26 22.95 -19.27
CA SER A 469 -22.23 23.90 -19.74
C SER A 469 -20.80 23.39 -19.53
N ALA A 470 -20.58 22.42 -18.65
CA ALA A 470 -19.26 21.86 -18.41
C ALA A 470 -18.79 20.85 -19.49
N PHE A 471 -19.68 20.44 -20.42
CA PHE A 471 -19.49 19.33 -21.38
C PHE A 471 -19.35 19.68 -22.89
N PRO A 472 -18.78 20.81 -23.35
CA PRO A 472 -18.50 20.97 -24.77
C PRO A 472 -17.25 20.15 -25.15
N GLY A 473 -17.44 18.98 -25.80
CA GLY A 473 -16.32 18.24 -26.43
C GLY A 473 -16.17 16.75 -26.08
N PHE A 474 -17.14 16.11 -25.44
CA PHE A 474 -17.07 14.68 -25.19
C PHE A 474 -17.41 13.83 -26.44
N CYS A 475 -16.62 12.80 -26.73
CA CYS A 475 -16.93 11.80 -27.77
C CYS A 475 -18.04 10.84 -27.29
N GLY A 476 -18.75 10.20 -28.22
CA GLY A 476 -19.92 9.35 -27.95
C GLY A 476 -19.69 8.16 -26.99
N THR A 477 -18.44 7.79 -26.71
CA THR A 477 -18.05 6.73 -25.77
C THR A 477 -18.30 7.08 -24.31
N ASP A 478 -18.15 8.34 -23.91
CA ASP A 478 -18.30 8.76 -22.51
C ASP A 478 -19.78 8.92 -22.10
N LEU A 479 -20.63 9.41 -23.03
CA LEU A 479 -22.09 9.40 -22.86
C LEU A 479 -22.65 7.97 -22.81
N ALA A 480 -22.07 7.05 -23.58
CA ALA A 480 -22.40 5.63 -23.50
C ALA A 480 -21.95 5.00 -22.17
N LEU A 481 -20.84 5.45 -21.58
CA LEU A 481 -20.38 5.01 -20.26
C LEU A 481 -21.33 5.49 -19.15
N LEU A 482 -21.72 6.77 -19.17
CA LEU A 482 -22.70 7.34 -18.25
C LEU A 482 -24.07 6.64 -18.38
N GLY A 483 -24.51 6.38 -19.62
CA GLY A 483 -25.74 5.64 -19.89
C GLY A 483 -25.70 4.19 -19.40
N LYS A 484 -24.56 3.49 -19.54
CA LYS A 484 -24.38 2.13 -19.01
C LYS A 484 -24.41 2.08 -17.48
N GLU A 485 -23.84 3.08 -16.81
CA GLU A 485 -23.80 3.12 -15.35
C GLU A 485 -25.13 3.52 -14.73
N ILE A 486 -25.88 4.43 -15.36
CA ILE A 486 -27.28 4.71 -15.01
C ILE A 486 -28.15 3.45 -15.23
N ALA A 487 -27.91 2.68 -16.29
CA ALA A 487 -28.68 1.48 -16.61
C ALA A 487 -28.42 0.30 -15.65
N ARG A 488 -27.33 0.28 -14.87
CA ARG A 488 -27.06 -0.77 -13.87
C ARG A 488 -27.95 -0.70 -12.63
N HIS A 489 -28.73 0.39 -12.45
CA HIS A 489 -29.61 0.58 -11.30
C HIS A 489 -31.09 0.67 -11.74
N PRO A 490 -31.83 -0.46 -11.78
CA PRO A 490 -33.17 -0.54 -12.37
C PRO A 490 -34.28 0.21 -11.60
N ALA A 491 -33.99 0.78 -10.43
CA ALA A 491 -34.96 1.53 -9.63
C ALA A 491 -35.25 2.95 -10.16
N ARG A 492 -34.60 3.41 -11.23
CA ARG A 492 -34.71 4.81 -11.73
C ARG A 492 -35.00 4.91 -13.24
N ALA A 493 -36.07 4.25 -13.68
CA ALA A 493 -36.54 4.24 -15.08
C ALA A 493 -36.86 5.62 -15.69
N TYR A 494 -37.06 6.66 -14.87
CA TYR A 494 -37.48 7.99 -15.33
C TYR A 494 -36.35 8.85 -15.93
N CYS A 495 -35.07 8.53 -15.70
CA CYS A 495 -33.96 9.32 -16.28
C CYS A 495 -33.81 9.11 -17.79
N HIS A 496 -34.17 7.94 -18.32
CA HIS A 496 -34.02 7.63 -19.75
C HIS A 496 -34.88 8.51 -20.65
N ALA A 497 -36.10 8.85 -20.23
CA ALA A 497 -37.00 9.71 -21.01
C ALA A 497 -36.46 11.14 -21.14
N SER A 498 -35.85 11.68 -20.07
CA SER A 498 -35.29 13.04 -20.06
C SER A 498 -34.00 13.13 -20.89
N VAL A 499 -33.16 12.09 -20.88
CA VAL A 499 -31.97 11.99 -21.75
C VAL A 499 -32.35 11.91 -23.23
N LEU A 500 -33.39 11.13 -23.57
CA LEU A 500 -33.93 11.04 -24.94
C LEU A 500 -34.56 12.37 -25.39
N GLN A 501 -35.29 13.05 -24.50
CA GLN A 501 -35.90 14.34 -24.80
C GLN A 501 -34.84 15.44 -25.01
N THR A 502 -33.77 15.43 -24.20
CA THR A 502 -32.63 16.35 -24.33
C THR A 502 -31.84 16.09 -25.60
N ALA A 503 -31.59 14.82 -25.95
CA ALA A 503 -30.95 14.44 -27.22
C ALA A 503 -31.80 14.88 -28.43
N THR A 504 -33.13 14.77 -28.34
CA THR A 504 -34.06 15.21 -29.39
C THR A 504 -34.05 16.73 -29.55
N SER A 505 -34.02 17.49 -28.44
CA SER A 505 -33.91 18.95 -28.48
C SER A 505 -32.56 19.43 -29.03
N LEU A 506 -31.46 18.73 -28.70
CA LEU A 506 -30.12 19.03 -29.26
C LEU A 506 -30.04 18.75 -30.76
N MET A 507 -30.74 17.74 -31.27
CA MET A 507 -30.81 17.43 -32.71
C MET A 507 -31.69 18.42 -33.51
N ASN A 508 -32.58 19.14 -32.84
CA ASN A 508 -33.44 20.17 -33.44
C ASN A 508 -32.80 21.57 -33.43
N ALA A 509 -31.69 21.76 -32.72
CA ALA A 509 -30.90 22.98 -32.82
C ALA A 509 -30.02 22.93 -34.09
N ASP A 510 -29.95 24.04 -34.84
CA ASP A 510 -29.12 24.18 -36.04
C ASP A 510 -27.62 24.22 -35.68
N VAL A 511 -27.10 23.07 -35.26
CA VAL A 511 -25.68 22.86 -34.99
C VAL A 511 -25.08 22.10 -36.19
N PRO A 512 -23.94 22.54 -36.75
CA PRO A 512 -23.34 21.90 -37.91
C PRO A 512 -22.64 20.61 -37.48
N MET A 513 -23.37 19.49 -37.51
CA MET A 513 -22.81 18.15 -37.28
C MET A 513 -23.31 17.14 -38.30
N ASN A 514 -22.52 16.09 -38.54
CA ASN A 514 -22.79 15.03 -39.52
C ASN A 514 -23.92 14.11 -39.05
N LYS A 515 -25.15 14.43 -39.47
CA LYS A 515 -26.41 13.83 -38.99
C LYS A 515 -26.50 12.29 -39.22
N ASN A 516 -25.77 11.75 -40.19
CA ASN A 516 -25.87 10.35 -40.58
C ASN A 516 -25.13 9.40 -39.63
N GLU A 517 -24.02 9.82 -39.05
CA GLU A 517 -23.19 8.96 -38.18
C GLU A 517 -23.78 8.86 -36.76
N TYR A 518 -24.35 9.96 -36.27
CA TYR A 518 -25.00 10.03 -34.96
C TYR A 518 -26.34 9.26 -34.93
N GLY A 519 -27.13 9.36 -36.01
CA GLY A 519 -28.38 8.60 -36.15
C GLY A 519 -28.14 7.09 -36.11
N LEU A 520 -27.03 6.62 -36.72
CA LEU A 520 -26.62 5.22 -36.69
C LEU A 520 -26.22 4.76 -35.29
N GLN A 521 -25.43 5.55 -34.56
CA GLN A 521 -25.01 5.22 -33.19
C GLN A 521 -26.18 5.22 -32.20
N LEU A 522 -27.15 6.13 -32.37
CA LEU A 522 -28.35 6.17 -31.52
C LEU A 522 -29.26 4.97 -31.76
N ILE A 523 -29.46 4.57 -33.03
CA ILE A 523 -30.20 3.37 -33.40
C ILE A 523 -29.51 2.13 -32.81
N GLN A 524 -28.19 2.04 -32.91
CA GLN A 524 -27.41 0.91 -32.43
C GLN A 524 -27.45 0.79 -30.89
N LEU A 525 -27.42 1.91 -30.17
CA LEU A 525 -27.56 1.96 -28.71
C LEU A 525 -28.95 1.48 -28.24
N VAL A 526 -30.01 1.81 -28.98
CA VAL A 526 -31.38 1.39 -28.69
C VAL A 526 -31.60 -0.09 -29.03
N THR A 527 -30.91 -0.62 -30.05
CA THR A 527 -31.08 -2.02 -30.49
C THR A 527 -30.21 -3.03 -29.73
N ASP A 528 -29.05 -2.61 -29.21
CA ASP A 528 -28.08 -3.54 -28.61
C ASP A 528 -28.28 -3.73 -27.09
N THR A 529 -29.31 -3.11 -26.50
CA THR A 529 -29.61 -3.25 -25.07
C THR A 529 -31.01 -3.80 -24.82
N ASP A 530 -31.11 -4.82 -23.96
CA ASP A 530 -32.39 -5.45 -23.55
C ASP A 530 -33.37 -4.44 -22.94
N ALA A 531 -32.88 -3.32 -22.42
CA ALA A 531 -33.68 -2.22 -21.90
C ALA A 531 -34.34 -1.39 -23.02
N GLY A 532 -33.64 -1.16 -24.14
CA GLY A 532 -34.18 -0.47 -25.32
C GLY A 532 -35.33 -1.23 -25.96
N CYS A 533 -35.22 -2.56 -26.03
CA CYS A 533 -36.30 -3.44 -26.50
C CYS A 533 -37.56 -3.35 -25.62
N ARG A 534 -37.43 -3.33 -24.29
CA ARG A 534 -38.59 -3.20 -23.36
C ARG A 534 -39.24 -1.82 -23.43
N LEU A 535 -38.46 -0.76 -23.66
CA LEU A 535 -38.98 0.60 -23.83
C LEU A 535 -39.87 0.71 -25.07
N LEU A 536 -39.44 0.11 -26.19
CA LEU A 536 -40.18 0.06 -27.45
C LEU A 536 -41.48 -0.77 -27.35
N GLU A 537 -41.50 -1.80 -26.51
CA GLU A 537 -42.72 -2.59 -26.27
C GLU A 537 -43.79 -1.82 -25.47
N SER A 538 -43.36 -0.87 -24.61
CA SER A 538 -44.22 -0.26 -23.59
C SER A 538 -44.86 1.08 -23.98
N THR A 539 -44.38 1.79 -25.01
CA THR A 539 -44.86 3.14 -25.35
C THR A 539 -45.10 3.35 -26.86
N PRO A 540 -46.35 3.59 -27.31
CA PRO A 540 -46.68 3.86 -28.71
C PRO A 540 -45.94 5.08 -29.30
N THR A 541 -45.63 6.06 -28.45
CA THR A 541 -44.94 7.31 -28.82
C THR A 541 -43.46 7.09 -29.18
N ALA A 542 -42.78 6.13 -28.56
CA ALA A 542 -41.39 5.81 -28.88
C ALA A 542 -41.26 5.17 -30.26
N ILE A 543 -42.21 4.31 -30.64
CA ILE A 543 -42.26 3.69 -31.98
C ILE A 543 -42.51 4.76 -33.04
N GLU A 544 -43.42 5.71 -32.78
CA GLU A 544 -43.73 6.77 -33.75
C GLU A 544 -42.58 7.76 -33.91
N ALA A 545 -41.84 8.07 -32.83
CA ALA A 545 -40.62 8.86 -32.90
C ALA A 545 -39.53 8.17 -33.74
N VAL A 546 -39.34 6.84 -33.57
CA VAL A 546 -38.40 6.06 -34.39
C VAL A 546 -38.83 6.03 -35.86
N LYS A 547 -40.13 5.91 -36.14
CA LYS A 547 -40.66 5.97 -37.52
C LYS A 547 -40.42 7.32 -38.19
N GLN A 548 -40.67 8.42 -37.47
CA GLN A 548 -40.45 9.79 -37.97
C GLN A 548 -38.97 10.07 -38.26
N VAL A 549 -38.06 9.61 -37.39
CA VAL A 549 -36.61 9.72 -37.60
C VAL A 549 -36.16 8.88 -38.81
N THR A 550 -36.72 7.67 -38.97
CA THR A 550 -36.38 6.79 -40.09
C THR A 550 -36.85 7.37 -41.43
N LEU A 551 -38.08 7.90 -41.49
CA LEU A 551 -38.68 8.43 -42.73
C LEU A 551 -38.02 9.72 -43.22
N ARG A 552 -37.50 10.57 -42.32
CA ARG A 552 -36.90 11.86 -42.72
C ARG A 552 -35.44 11.78 -43.16
N PHE A 553 -34.70 10.74 -42.78
CA PHE A 553 -33.23 10.72 -42.95
C PHE A 553 -32.68 9.54 -43.76
N CYS A 554 -33.52 8.62 -44.23
CA CYS A 554 -33.07 7.44 -44.95
C CYS A 554 -33.35 7.50 -46.47
N SER A 555 -32.56 8.25 -47.24
CA SER A 555 -32.54 8.14 -48.72
C SER A 555 -31.58 7.06 -49.24
N GLY A 556 -30.94 6.28 -48.34
CA GLY A 556 -29.98 5.23 -48.68
C GLY A 556 -30.51 3.80 -48.52
N HIS A 557 -30.32 2.97 -49.56
CA HIS A 557 -30.87 1.61 -49.72
C HIS A 557 -30.47 0.59 -48.61
N LYS A 558 -29.39 0.83 -47.86
CA LYS A 558 -28.96 -0.04 -46.74
C LYS A 558 -29.73 0.23 -45.43
N LEU A 559 -30.05 1.50 -45.14
CA LEU A 559 -30.77 1.89 -43.92
C LEU A 559 -32.24 1.46 -43.97
N HIS A 560 -32.87 1.55 -45.15
CA HIS A 560 -34.25 1.12 -45.36
C HIS A 560 -34.45 -0.38 -45.09
N LYS A 561 -33.45 -1.22 -45.40
CA LYS A 561 -33.48 -2.67 -45.12
C LYS A 561 -33.33 -3.00 -43.63
N LEU A 562 -32.55 -2.21 -42.89
CA LEU A 562 -32.37 -2.38 -41.44
C LEU A 562 -33.63 -1.93 -40.67
N ALA A 563 -34.20 -0.80 -41.03
CA ALA A 563 -35.45 -0.32 -40.43
C ALA A 563 -36.63 -1.25 -40.73
N ALA A 564 -36.75 -1.75 -41.97
CA ALA A 564 -37.78 -2.72 -42.33
C ALA A 564 -37.65 -4.05 -41.55
N LYS A 565 -36.41 -4.51 -41.29
CA LYS A 565 -36.13 -5.68 -40.43
C LYS A 565 -36.51 -5.43 -38.97
N LEU A 566 -36.33 -4.21 -38.47
CA LEU A 566 -36.68 -3.86 -37.10
C LEU A 566 -38.19 -3.83 -36.89
N ILE A 567 -38.93 -3.21 -37.82
CA ILE A 567 -40.39 -3.12 -37.78
C ILE A 567 -41.01 -4.52 -37.85
N THR A 568 -40.54 -5.38 -38.76
CA THR A 568 -41.03 -6.77 -38.87
C THR A 568 -40.70 -7.62 -37.64
N LYS A 569 -39.56 -7.40 -36.98
CA LYS A 569 -39.20 -8.11 -35.74
C LYS A 569 -40.11 -7.71 -34.56
N VAL A 570 -40.43 -6.43 -34.43
CA VAL A 570 -41.31 -5.91 -33.37
C VAL A 570 -42.77 -6.34 -33.59
N GLU A 571 -43.26 -6.30 -34.84
CA GLU A 571 -44.62 -6.72 -35.18
C GLU A 571 -44.80 -8.25 -35.08
N GLY A 572 -43.78 -9.03 -35.46
CA GLY A 572 -43.79 -10.49 -35.33
C GLY A 572 -43.85 -11.01 -33.90
N GLN A 573 -43.29 -10.28 -32.93
CA GLN A 573 -43.32 -10.68 -31.51
C GLN A 573 -44.67 -10.39 -30.81
N ARG A 574 -45.52 -9.51 -31.37
CA ARG A 574 -46.89 -9.31 -30.87
C ARG A 574 -47.85 -10.43 -31.27
N SER A 575 -47.57 -11.15 -32.35
CA SER A 575 -48.46 -12.19 -32.90
C SER A 575 -48.46 -13.51 -32.10
N THR A 576 -47.49 -13.76 -31.22
CA THR A 576 -47.26 -15.10 -30.64
C THR A 576 -47.68 -15.27 -29.17
N LYS A 577 -48.24 -14.24 -28.52
CA LYS A 577 -48.72 -14.35 -27.13
C LYS A 577 -50.24 -14.59 -27.07
N ARG A 578 -50.68 -15.86 -27.05
CA ARG A 578 -51.98 -16.26 -26.45
C ARG A 578 -51.82 -16.46 -24.94
N PRO A 579 -52.80 -16.07 -24.10
CA PRO A 579 -52.68 -16.20 -22.65
C PRO A 579 -52.95 -17.64 -22.20
N ARG A 580 -52.02 -18.24 -21.44
CA ARG A 580 -52.24 -19.52 -20.73
C ARG A 580 -52.63 -19.26 -19.27
N ARG A 581 -53.72 -19.91 -18.88
CA ARG A 581 -54.33 -19.93 -17.54
C ARG A 581 -53.37 -20.47 -16.47
N ALA A 582 -53.46 -19.89 -15.28
CA ALA A 582 -52.82 -20.34 -14.06
C ALA A 582 -53.42 -21.65 -13.55
N SER A 583 -52.59 -22.56 -13.03
CA SER A 583 -53.03 -23.57 -12.08
C SER A 583 -52.01 -23.70 -10.94
N THR A 584 -52.57 -23.77 -9.75
CA THR A 584 -51.98 -23.76 -8.42
C THR A 584 -51.32 -25.09 -8.05
N SER A 585 -50.22 -24.99 -7.29
CA SER A 585 -49.60 -26.10 -6.54
C SER A 585 -50.41 -26.42 -5.28
N PRO A 586 -50.31 -27.66 -4.77
CA PRO A 586 -49.88 -27.77 -3.37
C PRO A 586 -48.80 -28.83 -3.14
N ARG A 587 -47.92 -28.54 -2.18
CA ARG A 587 -47.11 -29.52 -1.44
C ARG A 587 -47.98 -30.19 -0.37
N VAL A 588 -47.56 -31.38 0.08
CA VAL A 588 -47.44 -31.86 1.48
C VAL A 588 -47.84 -33.34 1.64
N VAL A 589 -46.82 -34.15 2.03
CA VAL A 589 -46.82 -35.26 3.03
C VAL A 589 -47.14 -36.72 2.65
N GLU A 590 -46.12 -37.54 2.97
CA GLU A 590 -46.06 -38.88 3.59
C GLU A 590 -46.66 -40.17 2.99
N MET A 591 -45.75 -41.15 3.02
CA MET A 591 -45.84 -42.51 3.59
C MET A 591 -46.61 -43.64 2.89
N LEU A 592 -45.83 -44.72 2.77
CA LEU A 592 -46.14 -46.14 2.91
C LEU A 592 -46.81 -46.89 1.74
N GLY A 593 -46.10 -47.93 1.31
CA GLY A 593 -46.66 -49.28 1.40
C GLY A 593 -47.09 -49.94 0.10
N SER A 594 -46.22 -50.83 -0.39
CA SER A 594 -46.51 -52.12 -1.04
C SER A 594 -47.79 -52.29 -1.89
N LYS A 595 -47.59 -52.62 -3.17
CA LYS A 595 -47.62 -54.02 -3.65
C LYS A 595 -46.92 -54.13 -4.99
#